data_AF-A0A660QN26-F1
#
_entry.id   AF-A0A660QN26-F1
#
_cell.length_a   1.000
_cell.length_b   1.000
_cell.length_c   1.000
_cell.angle_alpha   90.00
_cell.angle_beta   90.00
_cell.angle_gamma   90.00
#
_symmetry.space_group_name_H-M   'P 1'
#
loop_
_entity.id
_entity.type
_entity.pdbx_description
1 polymer ?
#
loop_
_entity_poly.entity_id
_entity_poly.type
_entity_poly.pdbx_seq_one_letter_code
_entity_poly.pdbx_strand_id
1 'polypeptide(L)'
;MLKESPSGKTDVPKGKLTFWQKGFWSAGAMGDNVMANSHGYLAMQIYNVALGVNPVFLGLAMGIPRLIDAFTDPIMGNISDNMHSRFGRRRPFIFIGAILSALMFYFMWAPPKFLSSVGLGWYFLGVAILYYLAYTIFTVP
;
A
#
# COMPACT_ATOMS: atom_id res chain seq x y z
N MET A 1 11.98 -48.04 -13.24
CA MET A 1 12.95 -46.98 -13.58
C MET A 1 12.15 -45.76 -14.02
N LEU A 2 12.22 -44.70 -13.20
CA LEU A 2 11.38 -43.51 -13.31
C LEU A 2 11.77 -42.70 -14.55
N LYS A 3 10.78 -42.41 -15.39
CA LYS A 3 10.92 -41.53 -16.56
C LYS A 3 10.89 -40.10 -16.04
N GLU A 4 12.06 -39.51 -15.82
CA GLU A 4 12.18 -38.12 -15.41
C GLU A 4 11.60 -37.21 -16.49
N SER A 5 10.62 -36.41 -16.10
CA SER A 5 9.97 -35.39 -16.93
C SER A 5 10.98 -34.27 -17.23
N PRO A 6 11.15 -33.84 -18.50
CA PRO A 6 12.03 -32.73 -18.82
C PRO A 6 11.49 -31.44 -18.20
N SER A 7 12.19 -30.99 -17.17
CA SER A 7 12.05 -29.68 -16.53
C SER A 7 11.97 -28.59 -17.59
N GLY A 8 10.77 -28.01 -17.75
CA GLY A 8 10.50 -26.89 -18.64
C GLY A 8 11.27 -25.67 -18.15
N LYS A 9 12.41 -25.42 -18.79
CA LYS A 9 13.17 -24.17 -18.66
C LYS A 9 12.22 -23.05 -19.05
N THR A 10 11.77 -22.27 -18.06
CA THR A 10 11.19 -20.96 -18.31
C THR A 10 12.35 -20.07 -18.76
N ASP A 11 12.49 -19.93 -20.07
CA ASP A 11 13.47 -19.05 -20.69
C ASP A 11 13.19 -17.61 -20.27
N VAL A 12 13.80 -17.18 -19.15
CA VAL A 12 13.82 -15.78 -18.76
C VAL A 12 14.63 -15.05 -19.83
N PRO A 13 14.06 -14.08 -20.58
CA PRO A 13 14.82 -13.38 -21.59
C PRO A 13 15.97 -12.63 -20.89
N LYS A 14 17.21 -13.07 -21.12
CA LYS A 14 18.45 -12.39 -20.69
C LYS A 14 18.68 -11.10 -21.50
N GLY A 15 17.65 -10.26 -21.65
CA GLY A 15 17.78 -8.92 -22.20
C GLY A 15 18.31 -7.99 -21.12
N LYS A 16 19.48 -7.38 -21.32
CA LYS A 16 19.98 -6.32 -20.44
C LYS A 16 18.91 -5.20 -20.39
N LEU A 17 18.38 -4.91 -19.20
CA LEU A 17 17.39 -3.85 -19.01
C LEU A 17 17.92 -2.53 -19.58
N THR A 18 17.17 -1.96 -20.53
CA THR A 18 17.50 -0.69 -21.19
C THR A 18 17.58 0.43 -20.14
N PHE A 19 18.43 1.43 -20.35
CA PHE A 19 18.57 2.57 -19.43
C PHE A 19 17.21 3.21 -19.08
N TRP A 20 16.32 3.35 -20.06
CA TRP A 20 14.95 3.82 -19.87
C TRP A 20 14.09 2.91 -18.99
N GLN A 21 14.21 1.59 -19.13
CA GLN A 21 13.51 0.64 -18.27
C GLN A 21 13.97 0.75 -16.81
N LYS A 22 15.27 0.99 -16.58
CA LYS A 22 15.81 1.28 -15.24
C LYS A 22 15.26 2.60 -14.69
N GLY A 23 15.19 3.64 -15.52
CA GLY A 23 14.62 4.95 -15.15
C GLY A 23 13.16 4.86 -14.72
N PHE A 24 12.31 4.18 -15.49
CA PHE A 24 10.91 3.98 -15.13
C PHE A 24 10.76 3.12 -13.86
N TRP A 25 11.60 2.09 -13.70
CA TRP A 25 11.59 1.26 -12.49
C TRP A 25 11.98 2.06 -11.25
N SER A 26 13.00 2.92 -11.34
CA SER A 26 13.37 3.82 -10.24
C SER A 26 12.27 4.83 -9.91
N ALA A 27 11.58 5.39 -10.92
CA ALA A 27 10.49 6.34 -10.69
C ALA A 27 9.32 5.67 -9.94
N GLY A 28 8.95 4.45 -10.32
CA GLY A 28 7.96 3.65 -9.59
C GLY A 28 8.41 3.34 -8.16
N ALA A 29 9.65 2.88 -7.99
CA ALA A 29 10.22 2.57 -6.68
C ALA A 29 10.31 3.79 -5.74
N MET A 30 10.49 5.00 -6.29
CA MET A 30 10.44 6.24 -5.52
C MET A 30 9.02 6.54 -5.02
N GLY A 31 8.01 6.33 -5.87
CA GLY A 31 6.61 6.46 -5.46
C GLY A 31 6.27 5.57 -4.28
N ASP A 32 6.64 4.29 -4.36
CA ASP A 32 6.44 3.32 -3.28
C ASP A 32 7.19 3.71 -2.00
N ASN A 33 8.43 4.19 -2.13
CA ASN A 33 9.21 4.63 -0.96
C ASN A 33 8.58 5.85 -0.29
N VAL A 34 8.11 6.83 -1.06
CA VAL A 34 7.41 8.00 -0.51
C VAL A 34 6.14 7.54 0.18
N MET A 35 5.32 6.72 -0.48
CA MET A 35 4.08 6.18 0.09
C MET A 35 4.32 5.41 1.40
N ALA A 36 5.33 4.54 1.47
CA ALA A 36 5.65 3.79 2.66
C ALA A 36 6.18 4.67 3.82
N ASN A 37 7.02 5.66 3.52
CA ASN A 37 7.66 6.49 4.55
C ASN A 37 6.84 7.71 4.98
N SER A 38 6.02 8.27 4.08
CA SER A 38 5.20 9.46 4.35
C SER A 38 4.31 9.29 5.58
N HIS A 39 3.74 8.10 5.80
CA HIS A 39 2.90 7.84 6.97
C HIS A 39 3.65 8.00 8.29
N GLY A 40 4.88 7.46 8.38
CA GLY A 40 5.68 7.49 9.60
C GLY A 40 6.15 8.89 9.97
N TYR A 41 6.59 9.67 8.97
CA TYR A 41 7.20 10.97 9.21
C TYR A 41 6.19 12.12 9.21
N LEU A 42 5.24 12.16 8.28
CA LEU A 42 4.40 13.34 8.10
C LEU A 42 3.17 13.34 9.02
N ALA A 43 2.70 12.18 9.47
CA ALA A 43 1.54 12.09 10.36
C ALA A 43 1.78 12.82 11.69
N MET A 44 2.97 12.67 12.26
CA MET A 44 3.32 13.34 13.51
C MET A 44 3.49 14.85 13.31
N GLN A 45 4.22 15.29 12.28
CA GLN A 45 4.38 16.71 11.96
C GLN A 45 3.03 17.42 11.73
N ILE A 46 2.12 16.81 10.95
CA ILE A 46 0.88 17.49 10.55
C ILE A 46 -0.19 17.42 11.65
N TYR A 47 -0.39 16.26 12.28
CA TYR A 47 -1.47 16.14 13.26
C TYR A 47 -1.04 16.52 14.69
N ASN A 48 0.21 16.28 15.08
CA ASN A 48 0.68 16.65 16.42
C ASN A 48 1.14 18.11 16.46
N VAL A 49 2.07 18.50 15.58
CA VAL A 49 2.68 19.84 15.64
C VAL A 49 1.76 20.91 15.05
N ALA A 50 1.10 20.65 13.91
CA ALA A 50 0.25 21.66 13.27
C ALA A 50 -1.20 21.69 13.80
N LEU A 51 -1.76 20.55 14.23
CA LEU A 51 -3.16 20.44 14.69
C LEU A 51 -3.32 20.20 16.21
N GLY A 52 -2.22 20.03 16.95
CA GLY A 52 -2.26 19.88 18.40
C GLY A 52 -2.93 18.59 18.91
N VAL A 53 -3.08 17.56 18.06
CA VAL A 53 -3.69 16.29 18.46
C VAL A 53 -2.75 15.55 19.41
N ASN A 54 -3.31 14.93 20.46
CA ASN A 54 -2.54 14.20 21.47
C ASN A 54 -1.64 13.12 20.82
N PRO A 55 -0.32 13.11 21.12
CA PRO A 55 0.63 12.18 20.50
C PRO A 55 0.34 10.72 20.85
N VAL A 56 -0.22 10.44 22.02
CA VAL A 56 -0.61 9.07 22.43
C VAL A 56 -1.72 8.54 21.51
N PHE A 57 -2.71 9.38 21.21
CA PHE A 57 -3.80 9.00 20.33
C PHE A 57 -3.33 8.81 18.88
N LEU A 58 -2.41 9.66 18.42
CA LEU A 58 -1.79 9.50 17.09
C LEU A 58 -0.93 8.25 17.00
N GLY A 59 -0.16 7.93 18.03
CA GLY A 59 0.61 6.68 18.08
C GLY A 59 -0.28 5.45 17.96
N LEU A 60 -1.43 5.43 18.65
CA LEU A 60 -2.44 4.38 18.50
C LEU A 60 -3.04 4.37 17.09
N ALA A 61 -3.38 5.53 16.54
CA ALA A 61 -3.94 5.65 15.19
C ALA A 61 -2.94 5.26 14.08
N MET A 62 -1.64 5.31 14.34
CA MET A 62 -0.60 4.80 13.44
C MET A 62 -0.32 3.30 13.67
N GLY A 63 -0.46 2.82 14.91
CA GLY A 63 -0.20 1.42 15.28
C GLY A 63 -1.33 0.46 14.90
N ILE A 64 -2.60 0.84 15.12
CA ILE A 64 -3.78 -0.01 14.83
C ILE A 64 -3.85 -0.42 13.35
N PRO A 65 -3.70 0.49 12.37
CA PRO A 65 -3.71 0.11 10.96
C PRO A 65 -2.61 -0.89 10.61
N ARG A 66 -1.40 -0.74 11.17
CA ARG A 66 -0.30 -1.71 10.98
C ARG A 66 -0.62 -3.10 11.54
N LEU A 67 -1.30 -3.16 12.69
CA LEU A 67 -1.73 -4.45 13.24
C LEU A 67 -2.74 -5.12 12.31
N ILE A 68 -3.70 -4.35 11.76
CA ILE A 68 -4.68 -4.86 10.80
C ILE A 68 -4.00 -5.30 9.50
N ASP A 69 -3.01 -4.53 9.02
CA ASP A 69 -2.23 -4.84 7.82
C ASP A 69 -1.54 -6.20 7.94
N ALA A 70 -0.93 -6.49 9.10
CA ALA A 70 -0.29 -7.77 9.38
C ALA A 70 -1.23 -8.99 9.27
N PHE A 71 -2.54 -8.81 9.47
CA PHE A 71 -3.56 -9.85 9.23
C PHE A 71 -4.12 -9.81 7.81
N THR A 72 -4.19 -8.62 7.20
CA THR A 72 -4.76 -8.44 5.85
C THR A 72 -3.80 -8.99 4.79
N ASP A 73 -2.49 -8.84 4.99
CA ASP A 73 -1.44 -9.36 4.11
C ASP A 73 -1.62 -10.85 3.72
N PRO A 74 -1.74 -11.80 4.68
CA PRO A 74 -1.94 -13.22 4.35
C PRO A 74 -3.32 -13.52 3.76
N ILE A 75 -4.35 -12.77 4.17
CA ILE A 75 -5.71 -12.93 3.62
C ILE A 75 -5.71 -12.53 2.14
N MET A 76 -5.09 -11.39 1.82
CA MET A 76 -5.04 -10.88 0.46
C MET A 76 -4.15 -11.76 -0.43
N GLY A 77 -3.08 -12.34 0.11
CA GLY A 77 -2.30 -13.38 -0.57
C GLY A 77 -3.16 -14.58 -0.99
N ASN A 78 -3.99 -15.09 -0.07
CA ASN A 78 -4.89 -16.21 -0.37
C ASN A 78 -6.00 -15.85 -1.39
N ILE A 79 -6.49 -14.62 -1.36
CA ILE A 79 -7.50 -14.12 -2.31
C ILE A 79 -6.88 -13.93 -3.71
N SER A 80 -5.69 -13.34 -3.80
CA SER A 80 -4.95 -13.15 -5.06
C SER A 80 -4.64 -14.48 -5.75
N ASP A 81 -4.24 -15.49 -4.97
CA ASP A 81 -3.92 -16.80 -5.53
C ASP A 81 -5.15 -17.57 -6.02
N ASN A 82 -6.34 -17.35 -5.44
CA ASN A 82 -7.56 -18.06 -5.82
C ASN A 82 -8.41 -17.39 -6.93
N MET A 83 -8.13 -16.14 -7.32
CA MET A 83 -8.96 -15.42 -8.29
C MET A 83 -8.61 -15.73 -9.76
N HIS A 84 -9.47 -16.49 -10.44
CA HIS A 84 -9.40 -16.71 -11.89
C HIS A 84 -10.25 -15.67 -12.66
N SER A 85 -9.64 -14.58 -13.15
CA SER A 85 -10.32 -13.56 -13.97
C SER A 85 -9.86 -13.54 -15.44
N ARG A 86 -10.80 -13.22 -16.35
CA ARG A 86 -10.67 -13.21 -17.83
C ARG A 86 -9.66 -12.18 -18.38
N PHE A 87 -9.23 -11.19 -17.59
CA PHE A 87 -8.25 -10.15 -18.00
C PHE A 87 -6.85 -10.33 -17.38
N GLY A 88 -6.59 -11.47 -16.73
CA GLY A 88 -5.34 -11.79 -16.07
C GLY A 88 -5.45 -11.71 -14.55
N ARG A 89 -4.92 -12.73 -13.88
CA ARG A 89 -5.10 -13.08 -12.46
C ARG A 89 -4.86 -11.94 -11.44
N ARG A 90 -4.02 -10.94 -11.78
CA ARG A 90 -3.46 -9.94 -10.81
C ARG A 90 -3.59 -8.46 -11.22
N ARG A 91 -3.85 -8.17 -12.51
CA ARG A 91 -3.81 -6.79 -13.04
C ARG A 91 -4.97 -5.87 -12.61
N PRO A 92 -6.23 -6.34 -12.50
CA PRO A 92 -7.34 -5.47 -12.11
C PRO A 92 -7.23 -4.98 -10.66
N PHE A 93 -6.77 -5.85 -9.75
CA PHE A 93 -6.60 -5.53 -8.34
C PHE A 93 -5.53 -4.48 -8.12
N ILE A 94 -4.38 -4.61 -8.79
CA ILE A 94 -3.30 -3.62 -8.71
C ILE A 94 -3.79 -2.25 -9.20
N PHE A 95 -4.57 -2.20 -10.28
CA PHE A 95 -5.06 -0.93 -10.82
C PHE A 95 -6.09 -0.25 -9.89
N ILE A 96 -7.03 -1.03 -9.36
CA ILE A 96 -8.04 -0.53 -8.42
C ILE A 96 -7.37 -0.13 -7.09
N GLY A 97 -6.44 -0.94 -6.58
CA GLY A 97 -5.66 -0.68 -5.38
C GLY A 97 -4.80 0.58 -5.52
N ALA A 98 -4.16 0.79 -6.67
CA ALA A 98 -3.38 1.99 -6.95
C ALA A 98 -4.25 3.27 -6.95
N ILE A 99 -5.42 3.23 -7.59
CA ILE A 99 -6.35 4.36 -7.61
C ILE A 99 -6.87 4.64 -6.21
N LEU A 100 -7.29 3.59 -5.49
CA LEU A 100 -7.85 3.71 -4.16
C LEU A 100 -6.81 4.22 -3.16
N SER A 101 -5.58 3.71 -3.21
CA SER A 101 -4.49 4.16 -2.33
C SER A 101 -4.08 5.61 -2.62
N ALA A 102 -4.03 6.03 -3.89
CA ALA A 102 -3.80 7.41 -4.26
C ALA A 102 -4.89 8.36 -3.73
N LEU A 103 -6.15 7.93 -3.81
CA LEU A 103 -7.30 8.71 -3.33
C LEU A 103 -7.29 8.81 -1.79
N MET A 104 -7.05 7.70 -1.10
CA MET A 104 -6.92 7.70 0.37
C MET A 104 -5.73 8.52 0.84
N PHE A 105 -4.60 8.46 0.13
CA PHE A 105 -3.44 9.29 0.43
C PHE A 105 -3.77 10.77 0.34
N TYR A 106 -4.50 11.20 -0.70
CA TYR A 106 -4.97 12.59 -0.81
C TYR A 106 -5.87 12.98 0.37
N PHE A 107 -6.85 12.14 0.72
CA PHE A 107 -7.74 12.41 1.86
C PHE A 107 -7.01 12.45 3.20
N MET A 108 -5.93 11.67 3.35
CA MET A 108 -5.13 11.67 4.57
C MET A 108 -4.43 13.02 4.81
N TRP A 109 -4.07 13.73 3.74
CA TRP A 109 -3.44 15.05 3.81
C TRP A 109 -4.43 16.22 3.72
N ALA A 110 -5.71 15.93 3.47
CA ALA A 110 -6.78 16.93 3.37
C ALA A 110 -7.81 16.78 4.49
N PRO A 111 -7.42 16.89 5.78
CA PRO A 111 -8.37 16.74 6.88
C PRO A 111 -9.42 17.87 6.88
N PRO A 112 -10.68 17.57 7.23
CA PRO A 112 -11.70 18.59 7.37
C PRO A 112 -11.40 19.51 8.56
N LYS A 113 -11.22 20.82 8.28
CA LYS A 113 -10.83 21.83 9.28
C LYS A 113 -11.87 22.12 10.38
N PHE A 114 -13.09 21.60 10.22
CA PHE A 114 -14.20 21.81 11.15
C PHE A 114 -14.28 20.75 12.26
N LEU A 115 -13.39 19.74 12.26
CA LEU A 115 -13.37 18.69 13.29
C LEU A 115 -12.57 19.13 14.52
N SER A 116 -13.07 18.77 15.71
CA SER A 116 -12.32 18.87 16.97
C SER A 116 -11.06 18.00 16.93
N SER A 117 -10.06 18.28 17.77
CA SER A 117 -8.81 17.52 17.88
C SER A 117 -9.03 16.00 18.02
N VAL A 118 -10.09 15.60 18.73
CA VAL A 118 -10.48 14.18 18.86
C VAL A 118 -11.08 13.63 17.56
N GLY A 119 -11.91 14.44 16.87
CA GLY A 119 -12.51 14.07 15.59
C GLY A 119 -11.48 13.94 14.46
N LEU A 120 -10.44 14.77 14.47
CA LEU A 120 -9.29 14.67 13.56
C LEU A 120 -8.52 13.36 13.75
N GLY A 121 -8.37 12.92 15.01
CA GLY A 121 -7.74 11.63 15.31
C GLY A 121 -8.52 10.45 14.75
N TRP A 122 -9.85 10.41 14.93
CA TRP A 122 -10.70 9.35 14.39
C TRP A 122 -10.75 9.37 12.86
N TYR A 123 -10.78 10.56 12.25
CA TYR A 123 -10.70 10.72 10.80
C TYR A 123 -9.37 10.15 10.26
N PHE A 124 -8.25 10.52 10.88
CA PHE A 124 -6.93 10.01 10.50
C PHE A 124 -6.86 8.49 10.64
N LEU A 125 -7.37 7.93 11.75
CA LEU A 125 -7.41 6.48 11.96
C LEU A 125 -8.21 5.77 10.86
N GLY A 126 -9.41 6.27 10.53
CA GLY A 126 -10.25 5.67 9.50
C GLY A 126 -9.59 5.71 8.11
N VAL A 127 -9.07 6.87 7.72
CA VAL A 127 -8.37 7.03 6.44
C VAL A 127 -7.08 6.21 6.39
N ALA A 128 -6.33 6.12 7.49
CA ALA A 128 -5.14 5.29 7.57
C ALA A 128 -5.46 3.80 7.37
N ILE A 129 -6.51 3.26 8.02
CA ILE A 129 -6.94 1.88 7.80
C ILE A 129 -7.28 1.64 6.32
N LEU A 130 -8.10 2.51 5.72
CA LEU A 130 -8.47 2.41 4.31
C LEU A 130 -7.26 2.50 3.37
N TYR A 131 -6.30 3.38 3.69
CA TYR A 131 -5.05 3.50 2.97
C TYR A 131 -4.23 2.21 3.05
N TYR A 132 -4.01 1.66 4.24
CA TYR A 132 -3.24 0.42 4.42
C TYR A 132 -3.90 -0.74 3.68
N LEU A 133 -5.22 -0.91 3.80
CA LEU A 133 -5.97 -1.93 3.03
C LEU A 133 -5.77 -1.78 1.52
N ALA A 134 -5.84 -0.55 0.99
CA ALA A 134 -5.60 -0.30 -0.44
C ALA A 134 -4.13 -0.54 -0.83
N TYR A 135 -3.20 -0.23 0.05
CA TYR A 135 -1.76 -0.46 -0.12
C TYR A 135 -1.41 -1.95 -0.12
N THR A 136 -2.04 -2.77 0.73
CA THR A 136 -1.90 -4.23 0.72
C THR A 136 -2.35 -4.82 -0.63
N ILE A 137 -3.50 -4.36 -1.14
CA ILE A 137 -4.06 -4.81 -2.42
C ILE A 137 -3.15 -4.44 -3.60
N PHE A 138 -2.36 -3.36 -3.46
CA PHE A 138 -1.41 -2.91 -4.47
C PHE A 138 -0.06 -3.64 -4.39
N THR A 139 0.46 -3.85 -3.17
CA THR A 139 1.83 -4.34 -2.96
C THR A 139 1.97 -5.85 -2.99
N VAL A 140 0.91 -6.61 -2.72
CA VAL A 140 0.90 -8.07 -2.83
C VAL A 140 0.48 -8.43 -4.27
N PRO A 141 1.42 -8.75 -5.19
CA PRO A 141 1.08 -9.05 -6.58
C PRO A 141 0.62 -10.50 -6.69
#